data_AF-A0A6M3L3A1-F1
#
_entry.id   AF-A0A6M3L3A1-F1
#
_cell.length_a   1.000
_cell.length_b   1.000
_cell.length_c   1.000
_cell.angle_alpha   90.00
_cell.angle_beta   90.00
_cell.angle_gamma   90.00
#
_symmetry.space_group_name_H-M   'P 1'
#
loop_
_entity.id
_entity.type
_entity.pdbx_description
1 polymer ?
#
loop_
_entity_poly.entity_id
_entity_poly.type
_entity_poly.pdbx_seq_one_letter_code
_entity_poly.pdbx_strand_id
1 'polypeptide(L)' 'PSFGGSDFRIEDWHDRVSGKSWTDCQGNPACLVYAIRTAGKIPIDNEVVYGKVGPYGHLVHVSELDL' A
#
# COMPACT_ATOMS: atom_id res chain seq x y z
N PRO A 1 7.08 11.56 0.18
CA PRO A 1 7.85 11.36 -1.07
C PRO A 1 6.94 11.50 -2.29
N SER A 2 7.39 12.23 -3.31
CA SER A 2 6.69 12.34 -4.60
C SER A 2 7.30 11.32 -5.56
N PHE A 3 6.48 10.42 -6.09
CA PHE A 3 6.88 9.36 -7.04
C PHE A 3 6.36 9.64 -8.46
N GLY A 4 6.10 10.91 -8.79
CA GLY A 4 5.50 11.29 -10.07
C GLY A 4 6.33 10.79 -11.25
N GLY A 5 5.73 9.92 -12.07
CA GLY A 5 6.35 9.30 -13.24
C GLY A 5 7.14 8.02 -12.97
N SER A 6 7.20 7.52 -11.74
CA SER A 6 7.85 6.25 -11.42
C SER A 6 6.92 5.06 -11.67
N ASP A 7 7.45 3.99 -12.24
CA ASP A 7 6.72 2.74 -12.42
C ASP A 7 6.44 2.06 -11.07
N PHE A 8 5.15 1.95 -10.72
CA PHE A 8 4.70 1.14 -9.60
C PHE A 8 4.34 -0.26 -10.10
N ARG A 9 5.11 -1.26 -9.65
CA ARG A 9 4.84 -2.65 -9.99
C ARG A 9 4.11 -3.34 -8.84
N ILE A 10 2.86 -3.72 -9.07
CA ILE A 10 2.06 -4.52 -8.15
C ILE A 10 2.65 -5.93 -8.05
N GLU A 11 2.79 -6.44 -6.82
CA GLU A 11 3.18 -7.82 -6.56
C GLU A 11 1.95 -8.70 -6.33
N ASP A 12 1.11 -8.35 -5.35
CA ASP A 12 -0.16 -8.99 -5.04
C ASP A 12 -0.94 -8.12 -4.03
N TRP A 13 -2.10 -8.60 -3.58
CA TRP A 13 -2.80 -8.06 -2.41
C TRP A 13 -1.94 -8.16 -1.16
N HIS A 14 -1.93 -7.09 -0.36
CA HIS A 14 -1.03 -6.99 0.78
C HIS A 14 -1.23 -8.10 1.81
N ASP A 15 -2.47 -8.43 2.11
CA ASP A 15 -2.83 -9.46 3.09
C ASP A 15 -2.31 -10.85 2.70
N ARG A 16 -2.20 -11.14 1.41
CA ARG A 16 -1.57 -12.36 0.89
C ARG A 16 -0.05 -12.33 1.01
N VAL A 17 0.57 -11.17 0.71
CA VAL A 17 2.03 -10.99 0.80
C VAL A 17 2.51 -11.06 2.25
N SER A 18 1.80 -10.39 3.17
CA SER A 18 2.21 -10.25 4.57
C SER A 18 1.59 -11.31 5.49
N GLY A 19 0.59 -12.05 5.00
CA GLY A 19 -0.22 -12.99 5.77
C GLY A 19 -1.15 -12.31 6.79
N LYS A 20 -1.34 -10.98 6.72
CA LYS A 20 -2.13 -10.20 7.69
C LYS A 20 -2.62 -8.86 7.12
N SER A 21 -3.58 -8.23 7.79
CA SER A 21 -4.02 -6.88 7.40
C SER A 21 -2.88 -5.85 7.56
N TRP A 22 -2.91 -4.80 6.74
CA TRP A 22 -2.01 -3.65 6.87
C TRP A 22 -2.19 -2.93 8.23
N THR A 23 -3.36 -3.08 8.85
CA THR A 23 -3.67 -2.56 10.19
C THR A 23 -2.94 -3.31 11.31
N ASP A 24 -2.48 -4.54 11.06
CA ASP A 24 -1.74 -5.39 12.00
C ASP A 24 -0.24 -5.51 11.65
N CYS A 25 0.26 -4.57 10.83
CA CYS A 25 1.65 -4.57 10.36
C CYS A 25 2.55 -3.66 11.19
N GLN A 26 2.68 -3.95 12.49
CA GLN A 26 3.61 -3.23 13.36
C GLN A 26 5.05 -3.27 12.82
N GLY A 27 5.71 -2.10 12.81
CA GLY A 27 7.08 -1.97 12.36
C GLY A 27 7.28 -2.02 10.83
N ASN A 28 6.23 -2.22 10.03
CA ASN A 28 6.34 -2.19 8.57
C ASN A 28 6.28 -0.73 8.07
N PRO A 29 7.37 -0.17 7.49
CA PRO A 29 7.39 1.22 7.04
C PRO A 29 6.37 1.53 5.95
N ALA A 30 6.08 0.57 5.06
CA ALA A 30 5.09 0.76 4.01
C ALA A 30 3.69 0.93 4.61
N CYS A 31 3.35 0.10 5.61
CA CYS A 31 2.05 0.14 6.29
C CYS A 31 1.87 1.44 7.09
N LEU A 32 2.93 1.91 7.75
CA LEU A 32 2.92 3.20 8.45
C LEU A 32 2.71 4.38 7.48
N VAL A 33 3.47 4.42 6.39
CA VAL A 33 3.34 5.47 5.37
C VAL A 33 1.95 5.47 4.75
N TYR A 34 1.42 4.28 4.46
CA TYR A 34 0.06 4.10 3.96
C TYR A 34 -0.98 4.63 4.94
N ALA A 35 -0.94 4.18 6.19
CA ALA A 35 -1.88 4.60 7.23
C ALA A 35 -1.92 6.12 7.42
N ILE A 36 -0.77 6.79 7.44
CA ILE A 36 -0.69 8.25 7.56
C ILE A 36 -1.29 8.94 6.32
N ARG A 37 -1.06 8.39 5.12
CA ARG A 37 -1.49 8.99 3.86
C ARG A 37 -3.00 8.88 3.64
N THR A 38 -3.59 7.75 4.03
CA THR A 38 -4.99 7.39 3.76
C THR A 38 -5.94 7.65 4.92
N ALA A 39 -5.43 8.01 6.10
CA ALA A 39 -6.24 8.32 7.28
C ALA A 39 -7.42 9.26 6.97
N GLY A 40 -8.64 8.76 7.17
CA GLY A 40 -9.89 9.50 6.97
C GLY A 40 -10.29 9.77 5.51
N LYS A 41 -9.56 9.22 4.53
CA LYS A 41 -9.80 9.44 3.09
C LYS A 41 -10.25 8.20 2.34
N ILE A 42 -9.82 7.03 2.80
CA ILE A 42 -10.01 5.74 2.14
C ILE A 42 -10.68 4.78 3.13
N PRO A 43 -11.54 3.86 2.68
CA PRO A 43 -12.10 2.80 3.52
C PRO A 43 -11.03 2.03 4.31
N ILE A 44 -11.40 1.60 5.53
CA ILE A 44 -10.55 0.73 6.34
C ILE A 44 -10.94 -0.72 6.03
N ASP A 45 -10.35 -1.25 4.97
CA ASP A 45 -10.49 -2.64 4.54
C ASP A 45 -9.16 -3.19 4.03
N ASN A 46 -9.16 -4.41 3.49
CA ASN A 46 -7.98 -5.06 2.92
C ASN A 46 -7.93 -4.97 1.40
N GLU A 47 -8.70 -4.07 0.76
CA GLU A 47 -8.65 -3.86 -0.68
C GLU A 47 -7.41 -3.02 -1.06
N VAL A 48 -6.25 -3.52 -0.64
CA VAL A 48 -4.96 -2.83 -0.67
C VAL A 48 -3.93 -3.74 -1.32
N VAL A 49 -3.31 -3.25 -2.40
CA VAL A 49 -2.23 -3.96 -3.09
C VAL A 49 -0.87 -3.54 -2.53
N TYR A 50 0.03 -4.51 -2.45
CA TYR A 50 1.45 -4.26 -2.20
C TYR A 50 2.20 -4.25 -3.52
N GLY A 51 3.09 -3.27 -3.68
CA GLY A 51 3.95 -3.18 -4.85
C GLY A 51 5.21 -2.39 -4.54
N LYS A 52 6.02 -2.17 -5.57
CA LYS A 52 7.31 -1.50 -5.43
C LYS A 52 7.48 -0.34 -6.40
N VAL A 53 8.16 0.70 -5.90
CA VAL A 53 8.80 1.74 -6.71
C VAL A 53 10.30 1.59 -6.49
N GLY A 54 11.03 1.11 -7.50
CA GLY A 54 12.40 0.67 -7.32
C GLY A 54 12.51 -0.44 -6.26
N PRO A 55 13.41 -0.32 -5.25
CA PRO A 55 13.53 -1.33 -4.20
C PRO A 55 12.54 -1.14 -3.04
N TYR A 56 11.75 -0.06 -3.02
CA TYR A 56 10.93 0.32 -1.88
C TYR A 56 9.49 -0.16 -2.02
N GLY A 57 8.97 -0.77 -0.96
CA GLY A 57 7.60 -1.25 -0.88
C GLY A 57 6.61 -0.14 -0.57
N HIS A 58 5.47 -0.17 -1.25
CA HIS A 58 4.36 0.76 -1.10
C HIS A 58 3.03 0.00 -1.09
N LEU A 59 2.06 0.57 -0.38
CA LEU A 59 0.68 0.13 -0.41
C LEU A 59 -0.19 1.17 -1.10
N VAL A 60 -1.15 0.67 -1.87
CA VAL A 60 -2.12 1.48 -2.61
C VAL A 60 -3.47 0.80 -2.46
N HIS A 61 -4.50 1.56 -2.11
CA HIS A 61 -5.87 1.04 -2.13
C HIS A 61 -6.35 0.98 -3.58
N VAL A 62 -7.13 -0.04 -3.94
CA VAL A 62 -7.54 -0.23 -5.35
C VAL A 62 -8.37 0.92 -5.90
N SER A 63 -9.08 1.68 -5.06
CA SER A 63 -9.80 2.90 -5.48
C SER A 63 -8.88 4.03 -5.95
N GLU A 64 -7.57 3.91 -5.74
CA GLU A 64 -6.56 4.89 -6.16
C GLU A 64 -5.92 4.50 -7.50
N LEU A 65 -6.28 3.34 -8.04
CA LEU A 65 -5.82 2.86 -9.34
C LEU A 65 -6.87 3.23 -10.39
N ASP A 66 -6.44 3.90 -11.46
CA ASP A 66 -7.22 3.98 -12.69
C ASP A 66 -7.08 2.64 -13.43
N LEU A 67 -8.17 1.87 -13.50
CA LEU A 67 -8.30 0.64 -14.27
C LEU A 67 -9.03 0.87 -15.59
#